data_AF-A0A2R4FM50-F1
#
_entry.id   AF-A0A2R4FM50-F1
#
_cell.length_a   1.000
_cell.length_b   1.000
_cell.length_c   1.000
_cell.angle_alpha   90.00
_cell.angle_beta   90.00
_cell.angle_gamma   90.00
#
_symmetry.space_group_name_H-M   'P 1'
#
loop_
_entity.id
_entity.type
_entity.pdbx_description
1 polymer ?
#
loop_
_entity_poly.entity_id
_entity_poly.type
_entity_poly.pdbx_seq_one_letter_code
_entity_poly.pdbx_strand_id
1 'polypeptide(L)'
;MPLFDLGLRFPAYDRRMQPIIDMSLGAAGPPHEVVLKLQGGDDWELNVWSTFEDLAQLSGIRAAVWNERRAIAAGTSAGSRVFWCAPAEDAGPETATVLIGHDDETWDIAFLVPVALVEKIATLASARQVD
;
A
#
# COMPACT_ATOMS: atom_id res chain seq x y z
N MET A 1 -0.81 -35.34 27.04
CA MET A 1 -1.00 -33.87 27.12
C MET A 1 -2.44 -33.57 26.72
N PRO A 2 -3.30 -33.05 27.62
CA PRO A 2 -4.66 -32.69 27.24
C PRO A 2 -4.78 -31.20 26.89
N LEU A 3 -5.55 -30.97 25.84
CA LEU A 3 -6.15 -29.70 25.41
C LEU A 3 -7.21 -29.29 26.45
N PHE A 4 -7.25 -28.01 26.85
CA PHE A 4 -8.41 -27.42 27.52
C PHE A 4 -8.76 -26.09 26.85
N ASP A 5 -9.91 -26.10 26.18
CA ASP A 5 -10.66 -24.93 25.72
C ASP A 5 -11.53 -24.43 26.89
N LEU A 6 -11.43 -23.14 27.20
CA LEU A 6 -12.25 -22.44 28.18
C LEU A 6 -12.72 -21.14 27.54
N GLY A 7 -13.85 -21.22 26.85
CA GLY A 7 -14.53 -20.06 26.31
C GLY A 7 -14.84 -19.01 27.37
N LEU A 8 -14.67 -17.74 27.02
CA LEU A 8 -15.78 -16.81 26.75
C LEU A 8 -15.33 -15.35 26.85
N ARG A 9 -15.55 -14.62 25.74
CA ARG A 9 -16.17 -13.27 25.59
C ARG A 9 -15.40 -12.42 24.58
N PHE A 10 -16.05 -12.20 23.44
CA PHE A 10 -15.71 -11.17 22.47
C PHE A 10 -15.76 -9.76 23.12
N PRO A 11 -14.78 -8.88 22.91
CA PRO A 11 -15.02 -7.45 22.94
C PRO A 11 -15.70 -7.02 21.64
N ALA A 12 -16.49 -5.95 21.77
CA ALA A 12 -17.41 -5.42 20.79
C ALA A 12 -16.86 -5.31 19.36
N TYR A 13 -17.74 -5.62 18.40
CA TYR A 13 -17.61 -5.23 17.00
C TYR A 13 -17.33 -3.71 16.92
N ASP A 14 -16.10 -3.32 16.63
CA ASP A 14 -15.83 -1.97 16.18
C ASP A 14 -16.25 -1.88 14.71
N ARG A 15 -17.31 -1.11 14.44
CA ARG A 15 -17.78 -0.80 13.08
C ARG A 15 -16.80 0.10 12.30
N ARG A 16 -15.59 0.32 12.81
CA ARG A 16 -14.48 1.05 12.18
C ARG A 16 -13.12 0.35 12.35
N MET A 17 -13.05 -0.97 12.47
CA MET A 17 -11.76 -1.68 12.37
C MET A 17 -11.23 -1.57 10.94
N GLN A 18 -10.54 -0.46 10.65
CA GLN A 18 -9.64 -0.41 9.51
C GLN A 18 -8.53 -1.44 9.77
N PRO A 19 -8.18 -2.29 8.79
CA PRO A 19 -7.06 -3.20 8.96
C PRO A 19 -5.81 -2.37 9.30
N ILE A 20 -5.12 -2.76 10.38
CA ILE A 20 -3.82 -2.18 10.70
C ILE A 20 -2.86 -2.67 9.63
N ILE A 21 -2.43 -1.75 8.77
CA ILE A 21 -1.40 -2.02 7.78
C ILE A 21 -0.10 -1.43 8.29
N ASP A 22 0.83 -2.31 8.62
CA ASP A 22 2.19 -1.92 8.98
C ASP A 22 3.00 -1.63 7.72
N MET A 23 3.86 -0.62 7.81
CA MET A 23 4.81 -0.28 6.75
C MET A 23 6.25 -0.25 7.25
N SER A 24 7.16 -0.73 6.42
CA SER A 24 8.60 -0.62 6.66
C SER A 24 9.36 -0.36 5.36
N LEU A 25 10.46 0.39 5.45
CA LEU A 25 11.39 0.64 4.35
C LEU A 25 12.71 -0.06 4.66
N GLY A 26 13.18 -0.91 3.75
CA GLY A 26 14.49 -1.55 3.81
C GLY A 26 15.38 -1.11 2.65
N ALA A 27 16.69 -1.23 2.81
CA ALA A 27 17.63 -0.98 1.71
C ALA A 27 17.44 -2.03 0.61
N ALA A 28 17.45 -1.60 -0.65
CA ALA A 28 17.51 -2.48 -1.82
C ALA A 28 18.87 -2.39 -2.51
N GLY A 29 19.06 -3.21 -3.55
CA GLY A 29 20.19 -3.12 -4.46
C GLY A 29 19.76 -2.67 -5.85
N PRO A 30 20.69 -2.15 -6.67
CA PRO A 30 20.39 -1.67 -8.02
C PRO A 30 19.59 -2.70 -8.85
N PRO A 31 18.58 -2.27 -9.63
CA PRO A 31 18.24 -0.87 -9.94
C PRO A 31 17.38 -0.16 -8.88
N HIS A 32 17.03 -0.82 -7.78
CA HIS A 32 16.18 -0.25 -6.73
C HIS A 32 17.01 0.27 -5.57
N GLU A 33 16.51 1.31 -4.91
CA GLU A 33 17.17 1.90 -3.74
C GLU A 33 16.53 1.40 -2.44
N VAL A 34 15.21 1.11 -2.50
CA VAL A 34 14.40 0.80 -1.34
C VAL A 34 13.38 -0.30 -1.63
N VAL A 35 13.13 -1.14 -0.64
CA VAL A 35 11.99 -2.04 -0.59
C VAL A 35 10.99 -1.51 0.43
N LEU A 36 9.81 -1.12 -0.05
CA LEU A 36 8.65 -0.85 0.78
C LEU A 36 7.93 -2.17 1.04
N LYS A 37 7.81 -2.56 2.30
CA LYS A 37 6.95 -3.66 2.72
C LYS A 37 5.69 -3.10 3.36
N LEU A 38 4.54 -3.58 2.90
CA LEU A 38 3.22 -3.39 3.50
C LEU A 38 2.72 -4.74 4.03
N GLN A 39 2.18 -4.75 5.25
CA GLN A 39 1.67 -5.95 5.88
C GLN A 39 0.33 -5.68 6.55
N GLY A 40 -0.73 -6.34 6.09
CA GLY A 40 -2.06 -6.25 6.69
C GLY A 40 -2.29 -7.40 7.67
N GLY A 41 -2.00 -7.18 8.95
CA GLY A 41 -2.03 -8.22 9.97
C GLY A 41 -1.15 -9.42 9.61
N ASP A 42 -1.67 -10.63 9.79
CA ASP A 42 -0.99 -11.89 9.41
C ASP A 42 -1.50 -12.45 8.07
N ASP A 43 -2.39 -11.74 7.39
CA ASP A 43 -3.13 -12.27 6.24
C ASP A 43 -2.38 -12.10 4.92
N TRP A 44 -1.66 -10.98 4.76
CA TRP A 44 -0.95 -10.68 3.52
C TRP A 44 0.24 -9.76 3.71
N GLU A 45 1.17 -9.88 2.76
CA GLU A 45 2.35 -9.04 2.63
C GLU A 45 2.50 -8.59 1.17
N LEU A 46 2.84 -7.33 0.97
CA LEU A 46 3.24 -6.76 -0.32
C LEU A 46 4.62 -6.13 -0.19
N ASN A 47 5.57 -6.61 -0.99
CA ASN A 47 6.87 -5.98 -1.18
C ASN A 47 6.89 -5.20 -2.50
N VAL A 48 7.21 -3.91 -2.42
CA VAL A 48 7.35 -3.00 -3.56
C VAL A 48 8.80 -2.51 -3.63
N TRP A 49 9.47 -2.85 -4.73
CA TRP A 49 10.84 -2.43 -5.02
C TRP A 49 10.79 -1.12 -5.80
N SER A 50 11.47 -0.07 -5.33
CA SER A 50 11.33 1.27 -5.88
C SER A 50 12.58 2.13 -5.63
N THR A 51 12.53 3.38 -6.08
CA THR A 51 13.46 4.47 -5.73
C THR A 51 12.77 5.40 -4.73
N PHE A 52 13.53 6.23 -4.01
CA PHE A 52 12.91 7.27 -3.18
C PHE A 52 12.18 8.31 -4.03
N GLU A 53 12.66 8.57 -5.26
CA GLU A 53 12.02 9.48 -6.20
C GLU A 53 10.64 9.02 -6.63
N ASP A 54 10.50 7.76 -7.04
CA ASP A 54 9.21 7.19 -7.44
C ASP A 54 8.22 7.20 -6.27
N LEU A 55 8.66 6.81 -5.07
CA LEU A 55 7.80 6.83 -3.88
C LEU A 55 7.41 8.25 -3.45
N ALA A 56 8.25 9.27 -3.66
CA ALA A 56 7.92 10.65 -3.35
C ALA A 56 6.76 11.19 -4.20
N GLN A 57 6.57 10.68 -5.42
CA GLN A 57 5.46 11.05 -6.30
C GLN A 57 4.09 10.68 -5.70
N LEU A 58 4.05 9.75 -4.75
CA LEU A 58 2.83 9.36 -4.02
C LEU A 58 2.22 10.50 -3.20
N SER A 59 2.92 11.63 -3.02
CA SER A 59 2.35 12.87 -2.48
C SER A 59 1.15 13.38 -3.31
N GLY A 60 1.07 12.99 -4.59
CA GLY A 60 -0.04 13.26 -5.48
C GLY A 60 -1.23 12.30 -5.40
N ILE A 61 -1.25 11.34 -4.45
CA ILE A 61 -2.22 10.23 -4.44
C ILE A 61 -3.68 10.67 -4.51
N ARG A 62 -4.05 11.79 -3.88
CA ARG A 62 -5.43 12.30 -3.91
C ARG A 62 -5.91 12.72 -5.29
N ALA A 63 -4.99 13.07 -6.19
CA ALA A 63 -5.27 13.44 -7.57
C ALA A 63 -5.14 12.25 -8.55
N ALA A 64 -4.75 11.07 -8.07
CA ALA A 64 -4.50 9.88 -8.89
C ALA A 64 -5.81 9.15 -9.25
N VAL A 65 -6.75 9.85 -9.88
CA VAL A 65 -8.07 9.32 -10.23
C VAL A 65 -7.93 8.22 -11.28
N TRP A 66 -8.30 7.00 -10.92
CA TRP A 66 -8.14 5.82 -11.77
C TRP A 66 -8.93 5.91 -13.07
N ASN A 67 -10.21 6.30 -13.01
CA ASN A 67 -11.09 6.44 -14.18
C ASN A 67 -10.60 7.51 -15.18
N GLU A 68 -9.68 8.37 -14.77
CA GLU A 68 -9.08 9.41 -15.60
C GLU A 68 -7.66 9.05 -16.07
N ARG A 69 -7.22 7.80 -15.89
CA ARG A 69 -5.86 7.32 -16.25
C ARG A 69 -4.75 8.11 -15.57
N ARG A 70 -4.99 8.55 -14.33
CA ARG A 70 -4.03 9.33 -13.52
C ARG A 70 -3.34 8.50 -12.45
N ALA A 71 -3.31 7.17 -12.60
CA ALA A 71 -2.58 6.29 -11.68
C ALA A 71 -1.10 6.66 -11.61
N ILE A 72 -0.53 6.65 -10.40
CA ILE A 72 0.90 6.90 -10.21
C ILE A 72 1.62 5.57 -10.33
N ALA A 73 2.54 5.43 -11.29
CA ALA A 73 3.39 4.25 -11.39
C ALA A 73 4.62 4.43 -10.50
N ALA A 74 4.68 3.71 -9.38
CA ALA A 74 5.78 3.79 -8.43
C ALA A 74 6.15 2.41 -7.91
N GLY A 75 7.26 1.90 -8.46
CA GLY A 75 7.86 0.63 -8.07
C GLY A 75 7.38 -0.59 -8.86
N THR A 76 7.89 -1.74 -8.43
CA THR A 76 7.65 -3.06 -9.03
C THR A 76 7.44 -4.11 -7.95
N SER A 77 6.63 -5.12 -8.25
CA SER A 77 6.37 -6.27 -7.38
C SER A 77 6.13 -7.50 -8.24
N ALA A 78 6.71 -8.64 -7.86
CA ALA A 78 6.63 -9.90 -8.61
C ALA A 78 7.00 -9.77 -10.11
N GLY A 79 7.89 -8.83 -10.46
CA GLY A 79 8.30 -8.56 -11.84
C GLY A 79 7.35 -7.65 -12.63
N SER A 80 6.22 -7.25 -12.05
CA SER A 80 5.22 -6.36 -12.65
C SER A 80 5.28 -4.94 -12.07
N ARG A 81 4.71 -3.98 -12.79
CA ARG A 81 4.64 -2.58 -12.33
C ARG A 81 3.60 -2.44 -11.21
N VAL A 82 3.85 -1.50 -10.31
CA VAL A 82 2.91 -1.14 -9.24
C VAL A 82 2.33 0.24 -9.53
N PHE A 83 1.00 0.32 -9.53
CA PHE A 83 0.24 1.55 -9.76
C PHE A 83 -0.58 1.90 -8.53
N TRP A 84 -0.64 3.19 -8.21
CA TRP A 84 -1.30 3.72 -7.03
C TRP A 84 -2.40 4.69 -7.46
N CYS A 85 -3.62 4.43 -6.99
CA CYS A 85 -4.80 5.18 -7.38
C CYS A 85 -5.54 5.72 -6.15
N ALA A 86 -6.11 6.91 -6.29
CA ALA A 86 -7.10 7.44 -5.37
C ALA A 86 -8.35 6.53 -5.33
N PRO A 87 -9.12 6.53 -4.23
CA PRO A 87 -10.47 5.96 -4.25
C PRO A 87 -11.32 6.61 -5.35
N ALA A 88 -12.18 5.82 -5.99
CA ALA A 88 -13.25 6.38 -6.81
C ALA A 88 -14.21 7.20 -5.92
N GLU A 89 -14.86 8.23 -6.46
CA GLU A 89 -15.72 9.16 -5.69
C GLU A 89 -16.83 8.46 -4.87
N ASP A 90 -17.25 7.27 -5.30
CA ASP A 90 -18.30 6.46 -4.66
C ASP A 90 -17.76 5.34 -3.75
N ALA A 91 -16.44 5.11 -3.75
CA ALA A 91 -15.81 4.18 -2.85
C ALA A 91 -15.75 4.84 -1.46
N GLY A 92 -16.18 4.11 -0.43
CA GLY A 92 -16.14 4.57 0.96
C GLY A 92 -14.73 4.97 1.44
N PRO A 93 -14.55 5.11 2.76
CA PRO A 93 -13.54 5.97 3.40
C PRO A 93 -12.16 5.97 2.74
N GLU A 94 -11.56 7.14 2.48
CA GLU A 94 -10.11 7.45 2.31
C GLU A 94 -9.17 6.25 2.03
N THR A 95 -9.46 5.44 1.00
CA THR A 95 -8.73 4.19 0.68
C THR A 95 -8.13 4.30 -0.71
N ALA A 96 -6.80 4.23 -0.81
CA ALA A 96 -6.12 4.10 -2.07
C ALA A 96 -6.10 2.64 -2.53
N THR A 97 -6.06 2.45 -3.85
CA THR A 97 -5.90 1.13 -4.46
C THR A 97 -4.48 0.99 -5.00
N VAL A 98 -3.83 -0.13 -4.65
CA VAL A 98 -2.51 -0.51 -5.17
C VAL A 98 -2.71 -1.65 -6.15
N LEU A 99 -2.39 -1.41 -7.42
CA LEU A 99 -2.58 -2.34 -8.52
C LEU A 99 -1.23 -2.92 -8.95
N ILE A 100 -1.17 -4.21 -9.21
CA ILE A 100 0.04 -4.90 -9.68
C ILE A 100 -0.31 -5.62 -10.97
N GLY A 101 0.40 -5.30 -12.04
CA GLY A 101 0.20 -5.96 -13.34
C GLY A 101 0.86 -5.22 -14.49
N HIS A 102 0.36 -5.48 -15.70
CA HIS A 102 0.90 -4.91 -16.93
C HIS A 102 0.68 -3.40 -17.01
N ASP A 103 -0.54 -2.96 -16.72
CA ASP A 103 -0.94 -1.55 -16.65
C ASP A 103 -1.99 -1.33 -15.55
N ASP A 104 -2.46 -0.08 -15.44
CA ASP A 104 -3.48 0.34 -14.49
C ASP A 104 -4.92 -0.03 -14.93
N GLU A 105 -5.13 -0.71 -16.07
CA GLU A 105 -6.43 -1.19 -16.56
C GLU A 105 -6.59 -2.72 -16.52
N THR A 106 -5.48 -3.46 -16.59
CA THR A 106 -5.43 -4.92 -16.78
C THR A 106 -4.63 -5.61 -15.66
N TRP A 107 -4.67 -5.05 -14.45
CA TRP A 107 -3.91 -5.55 -13.31
C TRP A 107 -4.33 -6.98 -12.90
N ASP A 108 -3.37 -7.72 -12.35
CA ASP A 108 -3.56 -9.09 -11.87
C ASP A 108 -4.01 -9.12 -10.41
N ILE A 109 -3.50 -8.18 -9.60
CA ILE A 109 -3.70 -8.13 -8.15
C ILE A 109 -4.01 -6.69 -7.72
N ALA A 110 -4.93 -6.51 -6.78
CA ALA A 110 -5.24 -5.23 -6.16
C ALA A 110 -5.24 -5.34 -4.63
N PHE A 111 -4.63 -4.35 -3.97
CA PHE A 111 -4.70 -4.15 -2.52
C PHE A 111 -5.41 -2.83 -2.20
N LEU A 112 -6.16 -2.82 -1.11
CA LEU A 112 -6.79 -1.62 -0.57
C LEU A 112 -6.03 -1.17 0.67
N VAL A 113 -5.55 0.08 0.65
CA VAL A 113 -4.74 0.64 1.75
C VAL A 113 -5.23 2.04 2.11
N PRO A 114 -5.10 2.51 3.36
CA PRO A 114 -5.50 3.88 3.71
C PRO A 114 -4.70 4.93 2.92
N VAL A 115 -5.36 5.99 2.43
CA VAL A 115 -4.69 7.12 1.76
C VAL A 115 -3.64 7.75 2.67
N ALA A 116 -3.93 7.88 3.96
CA ALA A 116 -2.99 8.40 4.95
C ALA A 116 -1.68 7.58 5.04
N LEU A 117 -1.75 6.26 4.79
CA LEU A 117 -0.55 5.42 4.72
C LEU A 117 0.29 5.78 3.50
N VAL A 118 -0.35 6.00 2.35
CA VAL A 118 0.31 6.41 1.10
C VAL A 118 0.98 7.78 1.26
N GLU A 119 0.31 8.74 1.89
CA GLU A 119 0.87 10.06 2.20
C GLU A 119 2.08 9.97 3.13
N LYS A 120 2.04 9.06 4.12
CA LYS A 120 3.18 8.80 5.01
C LYS A 120 4.37 8.21 4.25
N ILE A 121 4.14 7.28 3.33
CA ILE A 121 5.20 6.71 2.47
C ILE A 121 5.87 7.84 1.67
N ALA A 122 5.07 8.69 1.02
CA ALA A 122 5.59 9.82 0.24
C ALA A 122 6.45 10.76 1.10
N THR A 123 5.96 11.12 2.30
CA THR A 123 6.67 11.99 3.23
C THR A 123 8.03 11.42 3.64
N LEU A 124 8.07 10.13 3.96
CA LEU A 124 9.32 9.45 4.34
C LEU A 124 10.29 9.34 3.14
N ALA A 125 9.77 9.10 1.94
CA ALA A 125 10.58 9.01 0.73
C ALA A 125 11.21 10.37 0.38
N SER A 126 10.43 11.46 0.39
CA SER A 126 10.94 12.81 0.13
C SER A 126 12.02 13.25 1.11
N ALA A 127 11.89 12.90 2.39
CA ALA A 127 12.90 13.24 3.40
C ALA A 127 14.27 12.58 3.09
N ARG A 128 14.27 11.40 2.48
CA ARG A 128 15.49 10.65 2.12
C ARG A 128 16.16 11.15 0.85
N GLN A 129 15.48 11.93 0.01
CA GLN A 129 16.09 12.53 -1.18
C GLN A 129 17.01 13.72 -0.85
N VAL A 130 16.91 14.25 0.37
CA VAL A 130 17.65 15.44 0.82
C VAL A 130 18.90 15.07 1.62
N ASP A 131 19.04 13.80 2.03
CA ASP A 131 20.21 13.22 2.70
C ASP A 131 21.32 12.86 1.70
#